data_AF-A0A257PHT7-F1
#
_entry.id   AF-A0A257PHT7-F1
#
_cell.length_a   1.000
_cell.length_b   1.000
_cell.length_c   1.000
_cell.angle_alpha   90.00
_cell.angle_beta   90.00
_cell.angle_gamma   90.00
#
_symmetry.space_group_name_H-M   'P 1'
#
loop_
_entity.id
_entity.type
_entity.pdbx_description
1 polymer ?
#
loop_
_entity_poly.entity_id
_entity_poly.type
_entity_poly.pdbx_seq_one_letter_code
_entity_poly.pdbx_strand_id
1 'polypeptide(L)' 'AGRSVLVEVDLPQGALLSRVTKDAVTRLGLVPNGPVLALIKSTSIEVLLSG' A
#
# COMPACT_ATOMS: atom_id res chain seq x y z
N ALA A 1 14.69 -12.12 8.84
CA ALA A 1 14.82 -11.12 7.76
C ALA A 1 14.00 -11.57 6.54
N GLY A 2 13.21 -10.66 5.94
CA GLY A 2 12.79 -10.73 4.53
C GLY A 2 11.52 -11.49 4.10
N ARG A 3 10.42 -11.53 4.88
CA ARG A 3 9.11 -12.06 4.38
C ARG A 3 8.24 -11.01 3.68
N SER A 4 8.50 -9.73 3.93
CA SER A 4 7.73 -8.61 3.40
C SER A 4 8.57 -7.69 2.52
N VAL A 5 7.86 -6.93 1.68
CA VAL A 5 8.37 -5.86 0.83
C VAL A 5 7.47 -4.64 1.01
N LEU A 6 8.00 -3.46 0.68
CA LEU A 6 7.21 -2.25 0.59
C LEU A 6 6.72 -2.07 -0.85
N VAL A 7 5.45 -1.72 -0.98
CA VAL A 7 4.83 -1.26 -2.21
C VAL A 7 4.43 0.18 -1.95
N GLU A 8 4.94 1.08 -2.76
CA GLU A 8 4.51 2.47 -2.80
C GLU A 8 3.37 2.60 -3.82
N VAL A 9 2.32 3.30 -3.43
CA VAL A 9 1.15 3.56 -4.27
C VAL A 9 1.01 5.07 -4.41
N ASP A 10 1.25 5.55 -5.63
CA ASP A 10 1.10 6.96 -5.95
C ASP A 10 -0.37 7.38 -5.91
N LEU A 11 -0.63 8.53 -5.29
CA LEU A 11 -1.92 9.20 -5.29
C LEU A 11 -1.75 10.61 -5.90
N PRO A 12 -2.83 11.27 -6.33
CA PRO A 12 -2.73 12.65 -6.83
C PRO A 12 -2.09 13.63 -5.83
N GLN A 13 -2.20 13.35 -4.54
CA GLN A 13 -1.64 14.17 -3.45
C GLN A 13 -0.95 13.28 -2.41
N GLY A 14 0.28 12.86 -2.72
CA GLY A 14 1.12 12.05 -1.83
C GLY A 14 1.19 10.59 -2.25
N ALA A 15 1.65 9.74 -1.34
CA ALA A 15 1.82 8.30 -1.58
C ALA A 15 1.39 7.49 -0.35
N LEU A 16 0.94 6.26 -0.61
CA LEU A 16 0.71 5.26 0.44
C LEU A 16 1.84 4.24 0.43
N LEU A 17 2.39 3.94 1.60
CA LEU A 17 3.32 2.84 1.78
C LEU A 17 2.60 1.62 2.36
N SER A 18 2.57 0.53 1.60
CA SER A 18 1.99 -0.74 2.02
C SER A 18 3.07 -1.79 2.21
N ARG A 19 3.06 -2.44 3.38
CA ARG A 19 3.94 -3.58 3.65
C ARG A 19 3.19 -4.87 3.33
N VAL A 20 3.57 -5.52 2.25
CA VAL A 20 2.95 -6.77 1.76
C VAL A 20 3.95 -7.93 1.78
N THR A 21 3.50 -9.16 1.58
CA THR A 21 4.40 -10.32 1.40
C THR A 21 4.94 -10.36 -0.03
N LYS A 22 6.13 -10.96 -0.20
CA LYS A 22 6.68 -11.20 -1.56
C LYS A 22 5.76 -12.07 -2.41
N ASP A 23 5.14 -13.08 -1.80
CA ASP A 23 4.16 -13.95 -2.47
C ASP A 23 2.95 -13.18 -2.99
N ALA A 24 2.43 -12.21 -2.22
CA ALA A 24 1.32 -11.38 -2.66
C ALA A 24 1.67 -10.52 -3.89
N VAL A 25 2.90 -9.99 -3.97
CA VAL A 25 3.37 -9.26 -5.16
C VAL A 25 3.24 -10.13 -6.41
N THR A 26 3.76 -11.36 -6.36
CA THR A 26 3.70 -12.30 -7.49
C THR A 26 2.26 -12.73 -7.79
N ARG A 27 1.50 -13.15 -6.78
CA ARG A 27 0.15 -13.70 -6.95
C ARG A 27 -0.86 -12.68 -7.47
N LEU A 28 -0.70 -11.42 -7.10
CA LEU A 28 -1.56 -10.33 -7.56
C LEU A 28 -1.02 -9.66 -8.84
N GLY A 29 0.16 -10.07 -9.33
CA GLY A 29 0.78 -9.47 -10.51
C GLY A 29 1.12 -8.00 -10.33
N LEU A 30 1.51 -7.58 -9.13
CA LEU A 30 1.88 -6.19 -8.88
C LEU A 30 3.13 -5.83 -9.68
N VAL A 31 3.02 -4.77 -10.46
CA VAL A 31 4.10 -4.23 -11.30
C VAL A 31 4.20 -2.72 -11.09
N PRO A 32 5.41 -2.13 -11.23
CA PRO A 32 5.57 -0.68 -11.18
C PRO A 32 4.62 0.03 -12.15
N ASN A 33 4.04 1.15 -11.72
CA ASN A 33 3.08 1.98 -12.48
C ASN A 33 1.79 1.26 -12.90
N GLY A 34 1.56 0.02 -12.48
CA GLY A 34 0.30 -0.68 -12.70
C GLY A 34 -0.81 -0.13 -11.81
N PRO A 35 -2.06 -0.03 -12.30
CA PRO A 35 -3.18 0.38 -11.46
C PRO A 35 -3.45 -0.67 -10.38
N VAL A 36 -3.74 -0.21 -9.17
CA VAL A 36 -4.06 -1.07 -8.02
C VAL A 36 -5.26 -0.53 -7.26
N LEU A 37 -5.95 -1.42 -6.54
CA LEU A 37 -6.93 -1.04 -5.53
C LEU A 37 -6.32 -1.25 -4.14
N ALA A 38 -6.03 -0.15 -3.43
CA ALA A 38 -5.58 -0.21 -2.05
C ALA A 38 -6.78 -0.36 -1.10
N LEU A 39 -6.80 -1.42 -0.30
CA LEU A 39 -7.85 -1.65 0.71
C LEU A 39 -7.30 -1.32 2.10
N ILE A 40 -8.06 -0.51 2.86
CA ILE A 40 -7.70 -0.12 4.23
C ILE A 40 -8.89 -0.43 5.15
N LYS A 41 -8.61 -1.11 6.27
CA LYS A 41 -9.62 -1.37 7.29
C LYS A 41 -9.95 -0.06 8.02
N SER A 42 -11.23 0.29 8.11
CA SER A 42 -11.69 1.53 8.73
C SER A 42 -11.17 1.74 10.16
N THR A 43 -11.15 0.68 10.96
CA THR A 43 -10.67 0.71 12.36
C THR A 43 -9.16 0.89 12.50
N SER A 44 -8.42 1.00 11.41
CA SER A 44 -6.96 1.23 11.39
C SER A 44 -6.60 2.62 10.89
N ILE A 45 -7.61 3.50 10.71
CA ILE A 45 -7.43 4.89 10.34
C ILE A 45 -7.53 5.76 11.59
N GLU A 46 -6.57 6.65 11.76
CA GLU A 46 -6.61 7.74 12.73
C GLU A 46 -6.94 9.06 12.00
N VAL A 47 -7.77 9.89 12.61
CA VAL A 47 -8.09 11.22 12.08
C VAL A 47 -7.34 12.24 12.92
N LEU A 48 -6.50 13.03 12.26
CA LEU A 48 -5.79 14.12 12.90
C LEU A 48 -6.47 15.44 12.54
N LEU A 49 -6.61 16.32 13.53
CA LEU A 49 -7.05 17.69 13.29
C LEU A 49 -5.94 18.42 12.54
N SER A 50 -6.26 18.98 11.37
CA SER A 50 -5.45 20.03 10.79
C SER A 50 -5.59 21.27 11.69
N GLY A 51 -4.46 21.83 12.12
CA GLY A 51 -4.43 23.13 12.79
C GLY A 51 -4.96 24.25 11.92
#